data_AF-Q1Z2N0-F1
#
_entry.id   AF-Q1Z2N0-F1
#
_cell.length_a   1.000
_cell.length_b   1.000
_cell.length_c   1.000
_cell.angle_alpha   90.00
_cell.angle_beta   90.00
_cell.angle_gamma   90.00
#
_symmetry.space_group_name_H-M   'P 1'
#
loop_
_entity.id
_entity.type
_entity.pdbx_description
1 polymer ?
#
loop_
_entity_poly.entity_id
_entity_poly.type
_entity_poly.pdbx_seq_one_letter_code
_entity_poly.pdbx_strand_id
1 'polypeptide(L)'
;MREKFPDSEKLKILVAALERYQANYNTSAYSTMGFWLIGLGWLFTSSSAREFIACHEYLRLAAIAFIWINLILFSYGSYRVYRISNRLYQKLNNWEYAKGTFEHAKMPLASIVLYSLIMSLVVFLITAVLCTLA
;
A
#
# COMPACT_ATOMS: atom_id res chain seq x y z
N MET A 1 -7.89 -12.24 -38.80
CA MET A 1 -9.04 -12.68 -37.99
C MET A 1 -8.78 -12.25 -36.55
N ARG A 2 -9.60 -11.35 -35.98
CA ARG A 2 -9.54 -11.03 -34.54
C ARG A 2 -10.50 -11.98 -33.84
N GLU A 3 -9.97 -12.97 -33.13
CA GLU A 3 -10.77 -13.87 -32.30
C GLU A 3 -11.59 -13.03 -31.31
N LYS A 4 -12.91 -13.01 -31.49
CA LYS A 4 -13.84 -12.59 -30.46
C LYS A 4 -13.78 -13.66 -29.37
N PHE A 5 -12.92 -13.46 -28.36
CA PHE A 5 -13.07 -14.22 -27.12
C PHE A 5 -14.53 -14.13 -26.67
N PRO A 6 -15.19 -15.26 -26.36
CA PRO A 6 -16.56 -15.26 -25.90
C PRO A 6 -16.64 -14.35 -24.66
N ASP A 7 -17.66 -13.51 -24.56
CA ASP A 7 -17.75 -12.47 -23.53
C ASP A 7 -17.61 -13.03 -22.10
N SER A 8 -17.88 -14.32 -21.90
CA SER A 8 -17.64 -15.07 -20.67
C SER A 8 -16.17 -15.26 -20.29
N GLU A 9 -15.25 -15.40 -21.24
CA GLU A 9 -13.82 -15.59 -20.97
C GLU A 9 -13.15 -14.26 -20.63
N LYS A 10 -13.51 -13.18 -21.34
CA LYS A 10 -13.13 -11.81 -20.97
C LYS A 10 -13.65 -11.43 -19.58
N LEU A 11 -14.89 -11.80 -19.25
CA LEU A 11 -15.46 -11.59 -17.91
C LEU A 11 -14.58 -12.25 -16.85
N LYS A 12 -14.29 -13.55 -17.00
CA LYS A 12 -13.45 -14.31 -16.06
C LYS A 12 -12.08 -13.67 -15.86
N ILE A 13 -11.43 -13.24 -16.94
CA ILE A 13 -10.12 -12.58 -16.87
C ILE A 13 -10.21 -11.25 -16.10
N LEU A 14 -11.24 -10.44 -16.36
CA LEU A 14 -11.41 -9.14 -15.68
C LEU A 14 -11.72 -9.30 -14.19
N VAL A 15 -12.57 -10.27 -13.83
CA VAL A 15 -12.87 -10.60 -12.42
C VAL A 15 -11.61 -11.10 -11.71
N ALA A 16 -10.91 -12.06 -12.29
CA ALA A 16 -9.66 -12.57 -11.72
C ALA A 16 -8.57 -11.49 -11.59
N ALA A 17 -8.50 -10.56 -12.54
CA ALA A 17 -7.60 -9.41 -12.45
C ALA A 17 -7.98 -8.49 -11.28
N LEU A 18 -9.26 -8.17 -11.10
CA LEU A 18 -9.74 -7.34 -10.00
C LEU A 18 -9.44 -7.97 -8.64
N GLU A 19 -9.71 -9.26 -8.48
CA GLU A 19 -9.41 -10.02 -7.26
C GLU A 19 -7.90 -10.06 -6.97
N ARG A 20 -7.06 -10.28 -8.00
CA ARG A 20 -5.60 -10.23 -7.84
C ARG A 20 -5.12 -8.85 -7.43
N TYR A 21 -5.67 -7.77 -7.99
CA TYR A 21 -5.30 -6.41 -7.57
C TYR A 21 -5.63 -6.16 -6.11
N GLN A 22 -6.82 -6.56 -5.66
CA GLN A 22 -7.22 -6.41 -4.25
C GLN A 22 -6.35 -7.25 -3.32
N ALA A 23 -6.16 -8.54 -3.62
CA ALA A 23 -5.38 -9.46 -2.80
C ALA A 23 -3.92 -8.99 -2.69
N ASN A 24 -3.27 -8.69 -3.83
CA ASN A 24 -1.89 -8.23 -3.83
C ASN A 24 -1.72 -6.90 -3.10
N TYR A 25 -2.66 -5.96 -3.28
CA TYR A 25 -2.63 -4.70 -2.55
C TYR A 25 -2.72 -4.93 -1.05
N ASN A 26 -3.68 -5.73 -0.59
CA ASN A 26 -3.85 -6.00 0.83
C ASN A 26 -2.59 -6.65 1.42
N THR A 27 -2.05 -7.68 0.77
CA THR A 27 -0.80 -8.32 1.20
C THR A 27 0.34 -7.31 1.27
N SER A 28 0.57 -6.53 0.22
CA SER A 28 1.63 -5.52 0.22
C SER A 28 1.41 -4.45 1.29
N ALA A 29 0.18 -3.96 1.46
CA ALA A 29 -0.14 -2.94 2.46
C ALA A 29 0.11 -3.46 3.89
N TYR A 30 -0.36 -4.67 4.21
CA TYR A 30 -0.14 -5.27 5.52
C TYR A 30 1.34 -5.56 5.80
N SER A 31 2.08 -6.12 4.84
CA SER A 31 3.51 -6.39 5.00
C SER A 31 4.31 -5.11 5.18
N THR A 32 3.99 -4.05 4.42
CA THR A 32 4.66 -2.76 4.54
C THR A 32 4.35 -2.14 5.91
N MET A 33 3.09 -2.17 6.36
CA MET A 33 2.70 -1.68 7.67
C MET A 33 3.39 -2.45 8.81
N GLY A 34 3.44 -3.79 8.71
CA GLY A 34 4.14 -4.63 9.67
C GLY A 34 5.62 -4.29 9.76
N PHE A 35 6.29 -4.10 8.63
CA PHE A 35 7.69 -3.65 8.58
C PHE A 35 7.91 -2.32 9.32
N TRP A 36 7.06 -1.32 9.08
CA TRP A 36 7.17 -0.03 9.75
C TRP A 36 6.91 -0.10 11.25
N LEU A 37 5.90 -0.86 11.68
CA LEU A 37 5.60 -1.04 13.09
C LEU A 37 6.73 -1.76 13.83
N ILE A 38 7.33 -2.77 13.22
CA ILE A 38 8.51 -3.45 13.76
C ILE A 38 9.69 -2.48 13.86
N GLY A 39 9.94 -1.69 12.82
CA GLY A 39 11.00 -0.67 12.84
C GLY A 39 10.80 0.38 13.93
N LEU A 40 9.57 0.86 14.12
CA LEU A 40 9.20 1.78 15.20
C LEU A 40 9.41 1.13 16.58
N GLY A 41 8.91 -0.10 16.77
CA GLY A 41 9.08 -0.85 18.02
C GLY A 41 10.55 -1.10 18.36
N TRP A 42 11.37 -1.44 17.36
CA TRP A 42 12.81 -1.62 17.51
C TRP A 42 13.50 -0.32 17.94
N LEU A 43 13.18 0.81 17.31
CA LEU A 43 13.71 2.12 17.70
C LEU A 43 13.33 2.53 19.12
N PHE A 44 12.11 2.20 19.57
CA PHE A 44 11.68 2.48 20.95
C PHE A 44 12.27 1.54 21.99
N THR A 45 12.53 0.29 21.66
CA THR A 45 12.98 -0.72 22.65
C THR A 45 14.49 -0.83 22.73
N SER A 46 15.22 -0.59 21.64
CA SER A 46 16.68 -0.74 21.61
C SER A 46 17.41 0.57 21.91
N SER A 47 18.03 0.68 23.09
CA SER A 47 18.94 1.80 23.42
C SER A 47 20.16 1.82 22.50
N SER A 48 20.76 0.65 22.23
CA SER A 48 21.93 0.54 21.36
C SER A 48 21.66 1.02 19.93
N ALA A 49 20.47 0.76 19.38
CA ALA A 49 20.09 1.28 18.07
C ALA A 49 20.02 2.81 18.07
N ARG A 50 19.41 3.40 19.10
CA ARG A 50 19.30 4.85 19.25
C ARG A 50 20.66 5.51 19.40
N GLU A 51 21.53 4.96 20.25
CA GLU A 51 22.90 5.46 20.46
C GLU A 51 23.73 5.38 19.17
N PHE A 52 23.65 4.25 18.46
CA PHE A 52 24.35 4.08 17.19
C PHE A 52 23.90 5.11 16.15
N ILE A 53 22.59 5.34 16.01
CA ILE A 53 22.03 6.29 15.05
C ILE A 53 22.35 7.74 15.47
N ALA A 54 22.31 8.05 16.77
CA ALA A 54 22.67 9.37 17.30
C ALA A 54 24.13 9.74 16.98
N CYS A 55 25.04 8.75 17.08
CA CYS A 55 26.46 8.94 16.77
C CYS A 55 26.74 9.19 15.27
N HIS A 56 25.84 8.79 14.36
CA HIS A 56 26.05 8.86 12.92
C HIS A 56 25.01 9.76 12.22
N GLU A 57 25.26 11.08 12.22
CA GLU A 57 24.32 12.08 11.69
C GLU A 57 23.94 11.85 10.22
N TYR A 58 24.91 11.55 9.34
CA TYR A 58 24.63 11.29 7.92
C TYR A 58 23.74 10.06 7.71
N LEU A 59 23.95 9.00 8.51
CA LEU A 59 23.13 7.80 8.46
C LEU A 59 21.69 8.11 8.89
N ARG A 60 21.53 8.91 9.95
CA ARG A 60 20.23 9.37 10.43
C ARG A 60 19.48 10.18 9.38
N LEU A 61 20.13 11.15 8.74
CA LEU A 61 19.53 11.97 7.68
C LEU A 61 19.16 11.13 6.45
N ALA A 62 20.03 10.21 6.03
CA ALA A 62 19.75 9.29 4.94
C ALA A 62 18.56 8.38 5.26
N ALA A 63 18.47 7.86 6.50
CA ALA A 63 17.35 7.06 6.95
C ALA A 63 16.04 7.86 6.91
N ILE A 64 16.01 9.09 7.45
CA ILE A 64 14.84 9.97 7.39
C ILE A 64 14.40 10.18 5.94
N ALA A 65 15.31 10.57 5.05
CA ALA A 65 15.00 10.79 3.64
C ALA A 65 14.44 9.52 2.98
N PHE A 66 15.05 8.36 3.23
CA PHE A 66 14.60 7.08 2.68
C PHE A 66 13.19 6.70 3.15
N ILE A 67 12.87 6.95 4.42
CA ILE A 67 11.55 6.70 5.00
C ILE A 67 10.48 7.54 4.29
N TRP A 68 10.72 8.83 4.11
CA TRP A 68 9.79 9.73 3.43
C TRP A 68 9.61 9.39 1.95
N ILE A 69 10.70 9.05 1.25
CA ILE A 69 10.64 8.57 -0.14
C ILE A 69 9.77 7.31 -0.24
N ASN A 70 9.94 6.36 0.69
CA ASN A 70 9.10 5.16 0.71
C ASN A 70 7.62 5.49 0.94
N LEU A 71 7.30 6.39 1.86
CA LEU A 71 5.92 6.81 2.11
C LEU A 71 5.28 7.40 0.85
N ILE A 72 6.01 8.27 0.13
CA ILE A 72 5.54 8.88 -1.12
C ILE A 72 5.32 7.80 -2.20
N LEU A 73 6.30 6.92 -2.41
CA LEU A 73 6.21 5.84 -3.40
C LEU A 73 5.06 4.87 -3.09
N PHE A 74 4.89 4.51 -1.81
CA PHE A 74 3.79 3.67 -1.36
C PHE A 74 2.43 4.33 -1.61
N SER A 75 2.29 5.62 -1.26
CA SER A 75 1.05 6.37 -1.44
C SER A 75 0.69 6.51 -2.93
N TYR A 76 1.69 6.82 -3.76
CA TYR A 76 1.53 6.87 -5.22
C TYR A 76 1.12 5.51 -5.81
N GLY A 77 1.80 4.44 -5.41
CA GLY A 77 1.49 3.07 -5.82
C GLY A 77 0.06 2.67 -5.42
N SER A 78 -0.33 2.98 -4.20
CA SER A 78 -1.67 2.71 -3.64
C SER A 78 -2.76 3.42 -4.43
N TYR A 79 -2.55 4.70 -4.74
CA TYR A 79 -3.46 5.47 -5.59
C TYR A 79 -3.54 4.93 -7.02
N ARG A 80 -2.42 4.50 -7.60
CA ARG A 80 -2.40 3.90 -8.94
C ARG A 80 -3.19 2.58 -8.97
N VAL A 81 -3.01 1.73 -7.98
CA VAL A 81 -3.76 0.46 -7.85
C VAL A 81 -5.25 0.74 -7.69
N TYR A 82 -5.63 1.68 -6.82
CA TYR A 82 -7.01 2.14 -6.69
C TYR A 82 -7.61 2.55 -8.04
N ARG A 83 -6.92 3.41 -8.78
CA ARG A 83 -7.40 3.94 -10.06
C ARG A 83 -7.61 2.83 -11.08
N ILE A 84 -6.72 1.85 -11.14
CA ILE A 84 -6.82 0.70 -12.06
C ILE A 84 -7.97 -0.22 -11.63
N SER A 85 -8.02 -0.58 -10.35
CA SER A 85 -9.08 -1.42 -9.76
C SER A 85 -10.47 -0.79 -9.97
N ASN A 86 -10.62 0.51 -9.71
CA ASN A 86 -11.89 1.22 -9.91
C ASN A 86 -12.30 1.28 -11.39
N ARG A 87 -11.36 1.43 -12.32
CA ARG A 87 -11.64 1.37 -13.77
C ARG A 87 -12.10 -0.02 -14.20
N LEU A 88 -11.48 -1.09 -13.67
CA LEU A 88 -11.89 -2.47 -13.92
C LEU A 88 -13.28 -2.74 -13.36
N TYR A 89 -13.53 -2.28 -12.13
CA TYR A 89 -14.84 -2.38 -11.47
C TYR A 89 -15.94 -1.67 -12.27
N GLN A 90 -15.70 -0.44 -12.75
CA GLN A 90 -16.67 0.29 -13.59
C GLN A 90 -16.96 -0.43 -14.91
N LYS A 91 -15.95 -1.04 -15.55
CA LYS A 91 -16.16 -1.84 -16.76
C LYS A 91 -17.01 -3.08 -16.49
N LEU A 92 -16.76 -3.78 -15.39
CA LEU A 92 -17.53 -4.95 -14.97
C LEU A 92 -18.96 -4.59 -14.56
N ASN A 93 -19.16 -3.45 -13.92
CA ASN A 93 -20.50 -2.99 -13.50
C ASN A 93 -21.43 -2.66 -14.68
N ASN A 94 -20.86 -2.36 -15.85
CA ASN A 94 -21.62 -2.16 -17.08
C ASN A 94 -22.04 -3.49 -17.74
N TRP A 95 -21.59 -4.64 -17.23
CA TRP A 95 -21.98 -5.97 -17.73
C TRP A 95 -23.03 -6.57 -16.80
N GLU A 96 -24.26 -6.67 -17.29
CA GLU A 96 -25.42 -7.08 -16.49
C GLU A 96 -25.27 -8.51 -15.94
N TYR A 97 -24.66 -9.41 -16.72
CA TYR A 97 -24.34 -10.79 -16.34
C TYR A 97 -23.22 -10.94 -15.29
N ALA A 98 -22.51 -9.86 -14.95
CA ALA A 98 -21.40 -9.87 -14.00
C ALA A 98 -21.82 -9.52 -12.57
N LYS A 99 -23.00 -8.91 -12.39
CA LYS A 99 -23.43 -8.37 -11.10
C LYS A 99 -23.51 -9.47 -10.04
N GLY A 100 -23.04 -9.17 -8.82
CA GLY A 100 -22.96 -10.14 -7.73
C GLY A 100 -21.70 -11.03 -7.69
N THR A 101 -20.90 -11.15 -8.75
CA THR A 101 -19.71 -12.04 -8.74
C THR A 101 -18.39 -11.35 -8.40
N PHE A 102 -18.34 -10.01 -8.34
CA PHE A 102 -17.09 -9.25 -8.15
C PHE A 102 -17.19 -8.11 -7.13
N GLU A 103 -18.33 -7.98 -6.46
CA GLU A 103 -18.61 -6.86 -5.56
C GLU A 103 -17.74 -6.89 -4.30
N HIS A 104 -17.39 -8.08 -3.81
CA HIS A 104 -16.41 -8.29 -2.73
C HIS A 104 -15.00 -7.82 -3.10
N ALA A 105 -14.68 -7.81 -4.39
CA ALA A 105 -13.38 -7.40 -4.90
C ALA A 105 -13.23 -5.87 -5.05
N LYS A 106 -14.29 -5.11 -4.74
CA LYS A 106 -14.26 -3.65 -4.75
C LYS A 106 -13.26 -3.15 -3.70
N MET A 107 -12.33 -2.31 -4.16
CA MET A 107 -11.41 -1.59 -3.27
C MET A 107 -12.01 -0.23 -2.90
N PRO A 108 -12.57 -0.05 -1.70
CA PRO A 108 -13.10 1.24 -1.28
C PRO A 108 -11.96 2.25 -1.10
N LEU A 109 -12.13 3.45 -1.66
CA LEU A 109 -11.19 4.56 -1.50
C LEU A 109 -10.94 4.86 -0.01
N ALA A 110 -11.98 4.76 0.81
CA ALA A 110 -11.90 4.98 2.25
C ALA A 110 -10.86 4.08 2.93
N SER A 111 -10.79 2.79 2.58
CA SER A 111 -9.78 1.89 3.16
C SER A 111 -8.37 2.28 2.73
N ILE A 112 -8.16 2.67 1.47
CA ILE A 112 -6.85 3.09 0.97
C ILE A 112 -6.38 4.38 1.65
N VAL A 113 -7.30 5.33 1.85
CA VAL A 113 -7.04 6.57 2.60
C VAL A 113 -6.70 6.24 4.05
N LEU A 114 -7.49 5.39 4.71
CA LEU A 114 -7.24 4.98 6.09
C LEU A 114 -5.86 4.31 6.26
N TYR A 115 -5.48 3.41 5.36
CA TYR A 115 -4.14 2.81 5.35
C TYR A 115 -3.06 3.86 5.18
N SER A 116 -3.23 4.79 4.24
CA SER A 116 -2.25 5.85 3.99
C SER A 116 -2.08 6.76 5.22
N LEU A 117 -3.17 7.06 5.94
CA LEU A 117 -3.14 7.85 7.17
C LEU A 117 -2.40 7.12 8.29
N ILE A 118 -2.71 5.84 8.55
CA ILE A 118 -2.03 5.04 9.57
C ILE A 118 -0.54 4.93 9.26
N MET A 119 -0.19 4.63 8.00
CA MET A 119 1.19 4.56 7.55
C MET A 119 1.93 5.89 7.73
N SER A 120 1.30 7.00 7.37
CA SER A 120 1.87 8.34 7.55
C SER A 120 2.11 8.65 9.03
N LEU A 121 1.19 8.26 9.91
CA LEU A 121 1.35 8.42 11.36
C LEU A 121 2.56 7.63 11.88
N VAL A 122 2.71 6.36 11.49
CA VAL A 122 3.85 5.53 11.90
C VAL A 122 5.17 6.12 11.40
N VAL A 123 5.24 6.52 10.13
CA VAL A 123 6.41 7.20 9.54
C VAL A 123 6.75 8.49 10.27
N PHE A 124 5.73 9.28 10.61
CA PHE A 124 5.91 10.51 11.37
C PHE A 124 6.49 10.23 12.77
N LEU A 125 5.98 9.21 13.48
CA LEU A 125 6.50 8.80 14.78
C LEU A 125 7.96 8.34 14.70
N ILE A 126 8.31 7.53 13.69
CA ILE A 126 9.71 7.13 13.46
C ILE A 126 10.59 8.36 13.24
N THR A 127 10.16 9.27 12.37
CA THR A 127 10.90 10.49 12.06
C THR A 127 11.08 11.36 13.30
N ALA A 128 10.03 11.53 14.11
CA ALA A 128 10.08 12.29 15.35
C ALA A 128 11.10 11.71 16.33
N VAL A 129 11.08 10.38 16.53
CA VAL A 129 12.09 9.70 17.37
C VAL A 129 13.49 9.98 16.84
N LEU A 130 13.74 9.78 15.54
CA LEU A 130 15.04 10.02 14.93
C LEU A 130 15.52 11.46 15.11
N CYS A 131 14.64 12.46 14.95
CA CYS A 131 14.99 13.87 15.13
C CYS A 131 15.28 14.25 16.60
N THR A 132 14.73 13.51 17.57
CA THR A 132 14.96 13.76 19.01
C THR A 132 16.20 13.06 19.57
N LEU A 133 16.86 12.21 18.79
CA LEU A 133 18.12 11.59 19.19
C LEU A 133 19.21 12.68 19.25
N ALA A 134 19.73 12.94 20.45
CA ALA A 134 20.84 13.86 20.71
C ALA A 134 22.14 13.09 20.97
#